data_AF-A0A059E027-F1
#
_entry.id   AF-A0A059E027-F1
#
_cell.length_a   1.000
_cell.length_b   1.000
_cell.length_c   1.000
_cell.angle_alpha   90.00
_cell.angle_beta   90.00
_cell.angle_gamma   90.00
#
_symmetry.space_group_name_H-M   'P 1'
#
loop_
_entity.id
_entity.type
_entity.pdbx_description
1 polymer ?
#
loop_
_entity_poly.entity_id
_entity_poly.type
_entity_poly.pdbx_seq_one_letter_code
_entity_poly.pdbx_strand_id
1 'polypeptide(L)'
;MIMSETQLKIGPLPDRTPQKLTVQIDPSLVADLEDYSRVHSQLHGEEVNIAVLVPHMLEAFLASDAGFRKARKALTAVRKG
;
A
#
# COMPACT_ATOMS: atom_id res chain seq x y z
N MET A 1 -10.38 21.84 18.99
CA MET A 1 -9.50 20.67 18.94
C MET A 1 -8.73 20.78 17.63
N ILE A 2 -7.43 21.04 17.70
CA ILE A 2 -6.58 21.20 16.51
C ILE A 2 -6.29 19.77 16.04
N MET A 3 -6.96 19.33 14.98
CA MET A 3 -6.63 18.06 14.33
C MET A 3 -5.31 18.30 13.60
N SER A 4 -4.20 17.79 14.15
CA SER A 4 -2.94 17.73 13.43
C SER A 4 -3.16 17.12 12.05
N GLU A 5 -2.61 17.71 10.99
CA GLU A 5 -2.76 17.20 9.62
C GLU A 5 -2.25 15.76 9.53
N THR A 6 -3.18 14.80 9.44
CA THR A 6 -2.88 13.38 9.28
C THR A 6 -2.33 13.14 7.88
N GLN A 7 -1.00 13.03 7.75
CA GLN A 7 -0.36 12.72 6.48
C GLN A 7 -0.21 11.21 6.28
N LEU A 8 -0.99 10.65 5.35
CA LEU A 8 -0.90 9.23 5.00
C LEU A 8 0.22 8.96 4.00
N LYS A 9 0.82 7.77 4.10
CA LYS A 9 1.86 7.26 3.18
C LYS A 9 1.31 6.91 1.78
N ILE A 10 -0.02 6.74 1.67
CA ILE A 10 -0.72 6.35 0.45
C ILE A 10 -1.52 7.55 -0.07
N GLY A 11 -1.45 7.79 -1.38
CA GLY A 11 -2.27 8.78 -2.09
C GLY A 11 -3.47 8.12 -2.80
N PRO A 12 -4.16 8.84 -3.70
CA PRO A 12 -5.33 8.34 -4.41
C PRO A 12 -5.07 7.02 -5.15
N LEU A 13 -6.08 6.14 -5.20
CA LEU A 13 -5.96 4.77 -5.72
C LEU A 13 -6.03 4.75 -7.27
N PRO A 14 -4.99 4.25 -7.99
CA PRO A 14 -5.04 4.11 -9.44
C PRO A 14 -5.82 2.88 -9.93
N ASP A 15 -6.44 2.97 -11.12
CA ASP A 15 -7.12 1.86 -11.80
C ASP A 15 -6.14 0.97 -12.61
N ARG A 16 -6.17 -0.36 -12.38
CA ARG A 16 -5.27 -1.36 -12.99
C ARG A 16 -5.90 -2.76 -13.07
N THR A 17 -5.44 -3.61 -14.00
CA THR A 17 -5.81 -5.03 -14.07
C THR A 17 -5.17 -5.84 -12.94
N PRO A 18 -5.94 -6.40 -11.99
CA PRO A 18 -5.40 -7.08 -10.82
C PRO A 18 -5.02 -8.54 -11.11
N GLN A 19 -3.92 -9.01 -10.50
CA GLN A 19 -3.62 -10.44 -10.39
C GLN A 19 -4.00 -10.97 -9.01
N LYS A 20 -4.68 -12.13 -8.95
CA LYS A 20 -5.15 -12.69 -7.68
C LYS A 20 -3.99 -13.29 -6.88
N LEU A 21 -3.80 -12.80 -5.66
CA LEU A 21 -2.90 -13.33 -4.65
C LEU A 21 -3.69 -13.60 -3.37
N THR A 22 -3.59 -14.81 -2.81
CA THR A 22 -4.19 -15.16 -1.51
C THR A 22 -3.11 -15.24 -0.45
N VAL A 23 -3.31 -14.55 0.67
CA VAL A 23 -2.41 -14.55 1.83
C VAL A 23 -3.20 -14.79 3.12
N GLN A 24 -2.55 -15.39 4.12
CA GLN A 24 -3.06 -15.42 5.49
C GLN A 24 -2.36 -14.32 6.29
N ILE A 25 -3.12 -13.58 7.08
CA ILE A 25 -2.62 -12.49 7.92
C ILE A 25 -3.18 -12.65 9.33
N ASP A 26 -2.42 -12.17 10.32
CA ASP A 26 -2.85 -12.19 11.72
C ASP A 26 -4.05 -11.26 11.95
N PRO A 27 -4.94 -11.59 12.91
CA PRO A 27 -6.12 -10.77 13.22
C PRO A 27 -5.78 -9.32 13.60
N SER A 28 -4.62 -9.08 14.23
CA SER A 28 -4.16 -7.74 14.56
C SER A 28 -3.92 -6.90 13.31
N LEU A 29 -3.32 -7.48 12.28
CA LEU A 29 -3.10 -6.77 11.01
C LEU A 29 -4.42 -6.48 10.28
N VAL A 30 -5.43 -7.35 10.41
CA VAL A 30 -6.77 -7.07 9.87
C VAL A 30 -7.36 -5.83 10.53
N ALA A 31 -7.30 -5.74 11.86
CA ALA A 31 -7.82 -4.58 12.60
C ALA A 31 -7.08 -3.28 12.21
N ASP A 32 -5.75 -3.31 12.13
CA ASP A 32 -4.95 -2.15 11.71
C ASP A 32 -5.33 -1.68 10.29
N LEU A 33 -5.61 -2.61 9.37
CA LEU A 33 -6.03 -2.29 7.99
C LEU A 33 -7.45 -1.74 7.93
N GLU A 34 -8.37 -2.21 8.77
CA GLU A 34 -9.72 -1.64 8.92
C GLU A 34 -9.67 -0.21 9.45
N ASP A 35 -8.82 0.06 10.44
CA ASP A 35 -8.65 1.41 10.98
C ASP A 35 -8.01 2.34 9.94
N TYR A 36 -7.00 1.85 9.20
CA TYR A 36 -6.40 2.62 8.12
C TYR A 36 -7.41 2.97 7.04
N SER A 37 -8.25 2.02 6.62
CA SER A 37 -9.25 2.27 5.57
C SER A 37 -10.26 3.33 6.00
N ARG A 38 -10.68 3.33 7.28
CA ARG A 38 -11.57 4.35 7.84
C ARG A 38 -10.93 5.74 7.82
N VAL A 39 -9.67 5.85 8.25
CA VAL A 39 -8.93 7.13 8.24
C VAL A 39 -8.74 7.64 6.81
N HIS A 40 -8.35 6.77 5.88
CA HIS A 40 -8.20 7.13 4.46
C HIS A 40 -9.53 7.59 3.85
N SER A 41 -10.63 6.89 4.17
CA SER A 41 -11.96 7.25 3.67
C SER A 41 -12.42 8.61 4.18
N GLN A 42 -12.15 8.93 5.44
CA GLN A 42 -12.42 10.24 6.01
C GLN A 42 -11.59 11.35 5.35
N LEU A 43 -10.33 11.07 5.00
CA LEU A 43 -9.43 12.05 4.41
C LEU A 43 -9.79 12.37 2.95
N HIS A 44 -10.22 11.36 2.19
CA HIS A 44 -10.45 11.48 0.74
C HIS A 44 -11.93 11.52 0.35
N GLY A 45 -12.85 11.31 1.29
CA GLY A 45 -14.31 11.34 1.06
C GLY A 45 -14.84 10.14 0.28
N GLU A 46 -14.03 9.08 0.13
CA GLU A 46 -14.36 7.88 -0.63
C GLU A 46 -14.14 6.64 0.24
N GLU A 47 -15.15 5.78 0.36
CA GLU A 47 -15.03 4.53 1.11
C GLU A 47 -14.08 3.56 0.40
N VAL A 48 -13.03 3.12 1.09
CA VAL A 48 -12.02 2.23 0.52
C VAL A 48 -12.06 0.86 1.17
N ASN A 49 -12.21 -0.19 0.36
CA ASN A 49 -12.09 -1.57 0.81
C ASN A 49 -10.61 -1.95 1.01
N ILE A 50 -10.31 -2.71 2.08
CA ILE A 50 -8.96 -3.24 2.37
C ILE A 50 -8.37 -4.00 1.18
N ALA A 51 -9.19 -4.76 0.44
CA ALA A 51 -8.76 -5.51 -0.73
C ALA A 51 -8.25 -4.61 -1.88
N VAL A 52 -8.69 -3.36 -1.93
CA VAL A 52 -8.18 -2.35 -2.88
C VAL A 52 -6.98 -1.63 -2.26
N LEU A 53 -7.04 -1.28 -0.98
CA LEU A 53 -5.99 -0.56 -0.27
C LEU A 53 -4.67 -1.35 -0.19
N VAL A 54 -4.72 -2.64 0.13
CA VAL A 54 -3.52 -3.48 0.38
C VAL A 54 -2.58 -3.51 -0.83
N PRO A 55 -3.05 -3.77 -2.07
CA PRO A 55 -2.19 -3.64 -3.25
C PRO A 55 -1.47 -2.29 -3.34
N HIS A 56 -2.16 -1.18 -3.11
CA HIS A 56 -1.54 0.15 -3.15
C HIS A 56 -0.54 0.38 -2.02
N MET A 57 -0.81 -0.14 -0.81
CA MET A 57 0.14 -0.11 0.30
C MET A 57 1.44 -0.85 -0.04
N LEU A 58 1.33 -2.03 -0.65
CA LEU A 58 2.49 -2.82 -1.06
C LEU A 58 3.28 -2.12 -2.17
N GLU A 59 2.60 -1.52 -3.15
CA GLU A 59 3.25 -0.74 -4.20
C GLU A 59 4.04 0.44 -3.63
N ALA A 60 3.41 1.23 -2.76
CA ALA A 60 4.05 2.38 -2.12
C ALA A 60 5.23 1.95 -1.25
N PHE A 61 5.07 0.86 -0.49
CA PHE A 61 6.14 0.29 0.33
C PHE A 61 7.36 -0.09 -0.53
N LEU A 62 7.16 -0.91 -1.57
CA LEU A 62 8.23 -1.34 -2.48
C LEU A 62 8.86 -0.17 -3.24
N ALA A 63 8.05 0.83 -3.62
CA ALA A 63 8.56 2.05 -4.25
C ALA A 63 9.40 2.89 -3.29
N SER A 64 9.08 2.90 -1.98
CA SER A 64 9.78 3.69 -0.96
C SER A 64 11.08 3.05 -0.48
N ASP A 65 11.20 1.71 -0.51
CA ASP A 65 12.38 0.98 -0.05
C ASP A 65 13.59 1.14 -1.01
N ALA A 66 14.55 1.98 -0.63
CA ALA A 66 15.76 2.24 -1.44
C ALA A 66 16.66 1.01 -1.58
N GLY A 67 16.74 0.18 -0.55
CA GLY A 67 17.53 -1.05 -0.56
C GLY A 67 16.96 -2.03 -1.58
N PHE A 68 15.64 -2.26 -1.53
CA PHE A 68 14.93 -3.07 -2.51
C PHE A 68 15.10 -2.54 -3.93
N ARG A 69 14.92 -1.22 -4.15
CA ARG A 69 15.11 -0.62 -5.48
C ARG A 69 16.51 -0.86 -6.05
N LYS A 70 17.56 -0.76 -5.23
CA LYS A 70 18.94 -1.03 -5.65
C LYS A 70 19.14 -2.50 -6.01
N ALA A 71 18.67 -3.43 -5.16
CA ALA A 71 18.77 -4.86 -5.40
C ALA A 71 18.03 -5.30 -6.67
N ARG A 72 16.82 -4.76 -6.91
CA ARG A 72 16.02 -5.06 -8.11
C ARG A 72 16.69 -4.62 -9.41
N LYS A 73 17.38 -3.47 -9.40
CA LYS A 73 18.17 -3.02 -10.57
C LYS A 73 19.30 -4.00 -10.89
N ALA A 74 20.03 -4.46 -9.88
CA ALA A 74 21.10 -5.44 -10.04
C ALA A 74 20.57 -6.77 -10.61
N LEU A 75 19.47 -7.30 -10.06
CA LEU A 75 18.82 -8.52 -10.56
C LEU A 75 18.41 -8.41 -12.03
N THR A 76 17.88 -7.24 -12.43
CA THR A 76 17.44 -7.00 -13.81
C THR A 76 18.63 -6.93 -14.78
N ALA A 77 19.78 -6.40 -14.33
CA ALA A 77 21.00 -6.36 -15.13
C ALA A 77 21.57 -7.77 -15.36
N VAL A 78 21.57 -8.63 -14.34
CA VAL A 78 22.01 -10.03 -14.45
C VAL A 78 21.16 -10.82 -15.43
N ARG A 79 19.84 -10.60 -15.47
CA ARG A 79 18.94 -11.30 -16.41
C ARG A 79 19.12 -10.90 -17.88
N LYS A 80 19.83 -9.81 -18.16
CA LYS A 80 20.04 -9.27 -19.52
C LYS A 80 21.43 -9.58 -20.09
N GLY A 81 22.34 -10.12 -19.29
CA GLY A 81 23.67 -10.58 -19.73
C GLY A 81 23.73 -12.09 -19.78
#